data_AF-A0A3B9TSJ3-F1
#
_entry.id   AF-A0A3B9TSJ3-F1
#
_cell.length_a   1.000
_cell.length_b   1.000
_cell.length_c   1.000
_cell.angle_alpha   90.00
_cell.angle_beta   90.00
_cell.angle_gamma   90.00
#
_symmetry.space_group_name_H-M   'P 1'
#
loop_
_entity.id
_entity.type
_entity.pdbx_description
1 polymer ?
#
loop_
_entity_poly.entity_id
_entity_poly.type
_entity_poly.pdbx_seq_one_letter_code
_entity_poly.pdbx_strand_id
1 'polypeptide(L)'
;MRKLTIRAAINEALRQEMRRDPDVYVLGEDVGVFGGCFGVTAGLIDEFGPERVIDTPITESAIVGNAVGAAATGLRPVAEIMFMDFVGVTLDQIFNQAAKMRYMFGGKATIPMVIRTACGAGGSAAAQHSQSLEAWFMHVPGLKVVAPSTAYDAKGLLVSSIRDDNPVIFVEHKFIYDIEGEAPEELYTVPLGKADVKREGSDVTVIATMAMVHRALEA
;
A
#
# COMPACT_ATOMS: atom_id res chain seq x y z
N MET A 1 -14.52 17.91 6.29
CA MET A 1 -13.22 17.23 6.13
C MET A 1 -12.31 17.65 7.25
N ARG A 2 -11.43 16.75 7.72
CA ARG A 2 -10.43 17.06 8.75
C ARG A 2 -9.04 16.99 8.14
N LYS A 3 -8.07 17.73 8.70
CA LYS A 3 -6.68 17.65 8.27
C LYS A 3 -6.01 16.42 8.89
N LEU A 4 -5.35 15.64 8.03
CA LEU A 4 -4.53 14.50 8.41
C LEU A 4 -3.24 14.52 7.62
N THR A 5 -2.16 14.03 8.23
CA THR A 5 -0.98 13.64 7.48
C THR A 5 -1.30 12.43 6.60
N ILE A 6 -0.55 12.24 5.51
CA ILE A 6 -0.69 11.04 4.67
C ILE A 6 -0.55 9.75 5.50
N ARG A 7 0.42 9.72 6.44
CA ARG A 7 0.59 8.62 7.39
C ARG A 7 -0.68 8.33 8.18
N ALA A 8 -1.28 9.36 8.78
CA ALA A 8 -2.50 9.22 9.57
C ALA A 8 -3.69 8.79 8.71
N ALA A 9 -3.77 9.24 7.46
CA ALA A 9 -4.81 8.84 6.52
C ALA A 9 -4.71 7.35 6.15
N ILE A 10 -3.50 6.82 5.96
CA ILE A 10 -3.26 5.39 5.72
C ILE A 10 -3.61 4.56 6.96
N ASN A 11 -3.16 4.98 8.15
CA ASN A 11 -3.53 4.33 9.42
C ASN A 11 -5.06 4.28 9.60
N GLU A 12 -5.75 5.38 9.30
CA GLU A 12 -7.21 5.45 9.38
C GLU A 12 -7.89 4.50 8.39
N ALA A 13 -7.41 4.42 7.14
CA ALA A 13 -7.93 3.47 6.16
C ALA A 13 -7.80 2.01 6.65
N LEU A 14 -6.64 1.64 7.19
CA LEU A 14 -6.41 0.31 7.78
C LEU A 14 -7.39 0.05 8.93
N ARG A 15 -7.44 0.96 9.91
CA ARG A 15 -8.33 0.83 11.08
C ARG A 15 -9.79 0.68 10.67
N GLN A 16 -10.26 1.49 9.72
CA GLN A 16 -11.65 1.47 9.29
C GLN A 16 -12.00 0.20 8.51
N GLU A 17 -11.12 -0.28 7.61
CA GLU A 17 -11.37 -1.56 6.91
C GLU A 17 -11.26 -2.77 7.84
N MET A 18 -10.34 -2.77 8.82
CA MET A 18 -10.24 -3.85 9.82
C MET A 18 -11.47 -3.92 10.75
N ARG A 19 -12.10 -2.78 11.08
CA ARG A 19 -13.40 -2.75 11.78
C ARG A 19 -14.54 -3.28 10.91
N ARG A 20 -14.53 -2.91 9.63
CA ARG A 20 -15.59 -3.25 8.67
C ARG A 20 -15.58 -4.74 8.33
N ASP A 21 -14.39 -5.31 8.18
CA ASP A 21 -14.19 -6.64 7.63
C ASP A 21 -13.27 -7.47 8.54
N PRO A 22 -13.79 -8.53 9.20
CA PRO A 22 -13.00 -9.37 10.09
C PRO A 22 -11.89 -10.15 9.37
N ASP A 23 -11.98 -10.30 8.04
CA ASP A 23 -11.00 -11.04 7.25
C ASP A 23 -9.77 -10.17 6.88
N VAL A 24 -9.82 -8.85 7.12
CA VAL A 24 -8.71 -7.93 6.85
C VAL A 24 -7.71 -7.95 8.01
N TYR A 25 -6.46 -8.29 7.78
CA TYR A 25 -5.43 -8.25 8.83
C TYR A 25 -4.13 -7.67 8.30
N VAL A 26 -3.30 -7.15 9.20
CA VAL A 26 -1.99 -6.58 8.88
C VAL A 26 -0.90 -7.54 9.32
N LEU A 27 0.11 -7.70 8.48
CA LEU A 27 1.29 -8.50 8.79
C LEU A 27 2.55 -7.86 8.19
N GLY A 28 3.68 -7.99 8.89
CA GLY A 28 4.96 -7.49 8.43
C GLY A 28 5.98 -7.38 9.56
N GLU A 29 7.15 -6.87 9.25
CA GLU A 29 8.19 -6.60 10.24
C GLU A 29 7.85 -5.35 11.04
N ASP A 30 7.83 -5.47 12.37
CA ASP A 30 7.59 -4.38 13.33
C ASP A 30 6.23 -3.66 13.19
N VAL A 31 5.25 -4.24 12.47
CA VAL A 31 3.92 -3.64 12.27
C VAL A 31 3.04 -3.69 13.52
N GLY A 32 3.36 -4.57 14.48
CA GLY A 32 2.61 -4.81 15.71
C GLY A 32 2.93 -3.79 16.79
N VAL A 33 3.66 -4.21 17.83
CA VAL A 33 3.90 -3.40 19.04
C VAL A 33 4.66 -2.11 18.73
N PHE A 34 5.56 -2.14 17.75
CA PHE A 34 6.32 -0.96 17.34
C PHE A 34 5.49 0.04 16.51
N GLY A 35 4.43 -0.43 15.83
CA GLY A 35 3.55 0.41 15.02
C GLY A 35 4.07 0.73 13.61
N GLY A 36 5.02 -0.08 13.13
CA GLY A 36 5.70 0.04 11.84
C GLY A 36 6.82 1.08 11.87
N CYS A 37 7.87 0.88 11.07
CA CYS A 37 9.04 1.78 11.05
C CYS A 37 8.72 3.24 10.70
N PHE A 38 7.58 3.46 10.05
CA PHE A 38 7.08 4.78 9.71
C PHE A 38 5.85 5.19 10.53
N GLY A 39 5.48 4.45 11.57
CA GLY A 39 4.32 4.75 12.43
C GLY A 39 2.96 4.59 11.73
N VAL A 40 2.90 3.92 10.59
CA VAL A 40 1.65 3.77 9.82
C VAL A 40 0.67 2.81 10.49
N THR A 41 1.15 1.81 11.22
CA THR A 41 0.30 0.81 11.89
C THR A 41 0.18 1.05 13.40
N ALA A 42 0.66 2.20 13.88
CA ALA A 42 0.61 2.59 15.29
C ALA A 42 -0.80 2.47 15.88
N GLY A 43 -0.89 1.80 17.04
CA GLY A 43 -2.11 1.59 17.81
C GLY A 43 -3.13 0.63 17.18
N LEU A 44 -2.83 -0.02 16.05
CA LEU A 44 -3.73 -1.05 15.50
C LEU A 44 -3.75 -2.31 16.37
N ILE A 45 -2.59 -2.73 16.88
CA ILE A 45 -2.49 -3.94 17.71
C ILE A 45 -3.27 -3.82 19.03
N ASP A 46 -3.31 -2.62 19.63
CA ASP A 46 -4.07 -2.37 20.86
C ASP A 46 -5.58 -2.52 20.64
N GLU A 47 -6.04 -2.25 19.41
CA GLU A 47 -7.44 -2.29 19.04
C GLU A 47 -7.89 -3.67 18.55
N PHE A 48 -7.10 -4.31 17.68
CA PHE A 48 -7.49 -5.56 17.00
C PHE A 48 -6.81 -6.81 17.56
N GLY A 49 -5.82 -6.65 18.42
CA GLY A 49 -5.06 -7.73 19.01
C GLY A 49 -4.01 -8.36 18.08
N PRO A 50 -3.15 -9.23 18.64
CA PRO A 50 -2.01 -9.83 17.93
C PRO A 50 -2.41 -10.85 16.86
N GLU A 51 -3.66 -11.29 16.82
CA GLU A 51 -4.16 -12.19 15.75
C GLU A 51 -4.50 -11.44 14.45
N ARG A 52 -4.66 -10.12 14.53
CA ARG A 52 -5.06 -9.26 13.38
C ARG A 52 -4.00 -8.23 13.01
N VAL A 53 -2.99 -8.02 13.87
CA VAL A 53 -1.79 -7.23 13.59
C VAL A 53 -0.58 -8.07 14.00
N ILE A 54 0.07 -8.67 13.02
CA ILE A 54 1.01 -9.77 13.22
C ILE A 54 2.43 -9.32 12.88
N ASP A 55 3.30 -9.25 13.88
CA ASP A 55 4.74 -9.15 13.66
C ASP A 55 5.28 -10.47 13.09
N THR A 56 5.99 -10.39 11.96
CA THR A 56 6.55 -11.55 11.27
C THR A 56 8.05 -11.67 11.51
N PRO A 57 8.65 -12.86 11.32
CA PRO A 57 10.10 -12.97 11.18
C PRO A 57 10.61 -12.13 10.00
N ILE A 58 11.90 -11.78 10.03
CA ILE A 58 12.57 -11.00 8.97
C ILE A 58 12.78 -11.90 7.74
N THR A 59 11.74 -12.01 6.92
CA THR A 59 11.73 -12.78 5.68
C THR A 59 10.54 -12.36 4.83
N GLU A 60 10.81 -11.48 3.88
CA GLU A 60 9.80 -10.89 3.01
C GLU A 60 9.13 -11.95 2.14
N SER A 61 9.86 -13.00 1.73
CA SER A 61 9.27 -14.14 1.02
C SER A 61 8.21 -14.87 1.85
N ALA A 62 8.41 -15.02 3.17
CA ALA A 62 7.42 -15.63 4.05
C ALA A 62 6.24 -14.69 4.33
N ILE A 63 6.50 -13.38 4.48
CA ILE A 63 5.45 -12.36 4.63
C ILE A 63 4.50 -12.41 3.43
N VAL A 64 5.05 -12.29 2.21
CA VAL A 64 4.24 -12.30 1.00
C VAL A 64 3.65 -13.69 0.76
N GLY A 65 4.39 -14.77 0.94
CA GLY A 65 3.87 -16.12 0.74
C GLY A 65 2.71 -16.45 1.69
N ASN A 66 2.77 -16.00 2.94
CA ASN A 66 1.65 -16.09 3.87
C ASN A 66 0.43 -15.32 3.35
N ALA A 67 0.62 -14.06 2.96
CA ALA A 67 -0.47 -13.22 2.45
C ALA A 67 -1.10 -13.80 1.18
N VAL A 68 -0.29 -14.36 0.28
CA VAL A 68 -0.73 -15.05 -0.94
C VAL A 68 -1.60 -16.26 -0.60
N GLY A 69 -1.14 -17.13 0.31
CA GLY A 69 -1.89 -18.30 0.75
C GLY A 69 -3.19 -17.92 1.46
N ALA A 70 -3.12 -16.98 2.41
CA ALA A 70 -4.25 -16.48 3.18
C ALA A 70 -5.34 -15.89 2.26
N ALA A 71 -4.94 -15.07 1.28
CA ALA A 71 -5.85 -14.50 0.29
C ALA A 71 -6.54 -15.58 -0.56
N ALA A 72 -5.79 -16.60 -1.00
CA ALA A 72 -6.34 -17.72 -1.75
C ALA A 72 -7.31 -18.57 -0.92
N THR A 73 -7.20 -18.54 0.41
CA THR A 73 -8.06 -19.28 1.35
C THR A 73 -9.19 -18.45 1.96
N GLY A 74 -9.38 -17.20 1.53
CA GLY A 74 -10.55 -16.38 1.89
C GLY A 74 -10.30 -15.22 2.84
N LEU A 75 -9.06 -14.98 3.28
CA LEU A 75 -8.71 -13.78 4.06
C LEU A 75 -8.36 -12.59 3.16
N ARG A 76 -8.20 -11.40 3.73
CA ARG A 76 -7.83 -10.16 3.01
C ARG A 76 -6.58 -9.49 3.60
N PRO A 77 -5.39 -10.10 3.46
CA PRO A 77 -4.17 -9.61 4.07
C PRO A 77 -3.72 -8.27 3.49
N VAL A 78 -3.24 -7.40 4.39
CA VAL A 78 -2.49 -6.18 4.09
C VAL A 78 -1.06 -6.37 4.60
N ALA A 79 -0.21 -6.92 3.75
CA ALA A 79 1.20 -7.15 4.04
C ALA A 79 2.01 -5.86 3.92
N GLU A 80 2.94 -5.62 4.84
CA GLU A 80 3.92 -4.54 4.74
C GLU A 80 5.31 -5.10 4.44
N ILE A 81 5.93 -4.59 3.38
CA ILE A 81 7.37 -4.73 3.13
C ILE A 81 8.01 -3.39 3.47
N MET A 82 8.84 -3.37 4.51
CA MET A 82 9.36 -2.17 5.15
C MET A 82 9.92 -1.14 4.14
N PHE A 83 10.79 -1.58 3.24
CA PHE A 83 11.32 -0.78 2.15
C PHE A 83 11.16 -1.49 0.81
N MET A 84 10.81 -0.74 -0.22
CA MET A 84 10.62 -1.26 -1.57
C MET A 84 11.90 -1.93 -2.11
N ASP A 85 13.06 -1.50 -1.63
CA ASP A 85 14.37 -2.07 -1.93
C ASP A 85 14.46 -3.58 -1.59
N PHE A 86 13.64 -4.10 -0.66
CA PHE A 86 13.64 -5.51 -0.26
C PHE A 86 12.69 -6.39 -1.06
N VAL A 87 11.89 -5.83 -1.97
CA VAL A 87 10.91 -6.62 -2.74
C VAL A 87 11.56 -7.67 -3.65
N GLY A 88 12.85 -7.55 -3.96
CA GLY A 88 13.58 -8.52 -4.79
C GLY A 88 13.47 -9.96 -4.29
N VAL A 89 13.51 -10.19 -2.98
CA VAL A 89 13.38 -11.53 -2.39
C VAL A 89 11.93 -12.04 -2.36
N THR A 90 10.95 -11.17 -2.58
CA THR A 90 9.52 -11.53 -2.64
C THR A 90 9.05 -11.95 -4.03
N LEU A 91 9.91 -11.76 -5.06
CA LEU A 91 9.47 -11.80 -6.45
C LEU A 91 8.84 -13.13 -6.84
N ASP A 92 9.28 -14.27 -6.34
CA ASP A 92 8.60 -15.54 -6.66
C ASP A 92 7.14 -15.55 -6.20
N GLN A 93 6.87 -15.05 -4.99
CA GLN A 93 5.51 -14.99 -4.43
C GLN A 93 4.65 -13.94 -5.15
N ILE A 94 5.21 -12.79 -5.53
CA ILE A 94 4.46 -11.75 -6.24
C ILE A 94 4.26 -12.13 -7.72
N PHE A 95 5.35 -12.44 -8.41
CA PHE A 95 5.42 -12.61 -9.86
C PHE A 95 4.84 -13.94 -10.33
N ASN A 96 5.22 -15.05 -9.70
CA ASN A 96 4.79 -16.39 -10.14
C ASN A 96 3.50 -16.85 -9.45
N GLN A 97 3.25 -16.44 -8.20
CA GLN A 97 2.06 -16.87 -7.45
C GLN A 97 0.93 -15.83 -7.55
N ALA A 98 0.99 -14.74 -6.76
CA ALA A 98 -0.10 -13.76 -6.61
C ALA A 98 -0.66 -13.28 -7.96
N ALA A 99 0.22 -12.80 -8.84
CA ALA A 99 -0.17 -12.22 -10.12
C ALA A 99 -0.84 -13.22 -11.08
N LYS A 100 -0.54 -14.52 -10.95
CA LYS A 100 -0.94 -15.53 -11.94
C LYS A 100 -2.10 -16.39 -11.49
N MET A 101 -2.28 -16.57 -10.19
CA MET A 101 -3.27 -17.50 -9.66
C MET A 101 -4.68 -17.29 -10.22
N ARG A 102 -5.20 -16.05 -10.25
CA ARG A 102 -6.53 -15.79 -10.83
C ARG A 102 -6.64 -16.30 -12.26
N TYR A 103 -5.63 -16.04 -13.10
CA TYR A 103 -5.59 -16.51 -14.49
C TYR A 103 -5.43 -18.04 -14.57
N MET A 104 -4.48 -18.62 -13.83
CA MET A 104 -4.19 -20.05 -13.81
C MET A 104 -5.37 -20.90 -13.34
N PHE A 105 -6.19 -20.38 -12.42
CA PHE A 105 -7.41 -21.04 -11.96
C PHE A 105 -8.64 -20.69 -12.81
N GLY A 106 -8.46 -20.11 -14.00
CA GLY A 106 -9.55 -19.81 -14.93
C GLY A 106 -10.56 -18.81 -14.38
N GLY A 107 -10.11 -17.87 -13.54
CA GLY A 107 -10.95 -16.87 -12.88
C GLY A 107 -11.69 -17.35 -11.63
N LYS A 108 -11.56 -18.62 -11.25
CA LYS A 108 -12.25 -19.19 -10.08
C LYS A 108 -11.63 -18.78 -8.74
N ALA A 109 -10.34 -18.49 -8.73
CA ALA A 109 -9.65 -17.97 -7.57
C ALA A 109 -9.61 -16.43 -7.63
N THR A 110 -9.90 -15.80 -6.51
CA THR A 110 -9.62 -14.39 -6.26
C THR A 110 -8.43 -14.28 -5.32
N ILE A 111 -7.60 -13.25 -5.48
CA ILE A 111 -6.42 -13.03 -4.62
C ILE A 111 -6.55 -11.63 -4.00
N PRO A 112 -7.47 -11.44 -3.04
CA PRO A 112 -7.72 -10.15 -2.39
C PRO A 112 -6.61 -9.82 -1.39
N MET A 113 -5.55 -9.16 -1.84
CA MET A 113 -4.45 -8.78 -0.95
C MET A 113 -3.82 -7.45 -1.35
N VAL A 114 -3.25 -6.76 -0.37
CA VAL A 114 -2.45 -5.56 -0.57
C VAL A 114 -1.05 -5.80 -0.05
N ILE A 115 -0.05 -5.42 -0.83
CA ILE A 115 1.35 -5.31 -0.38
C ILE A 115 1.68 -3.82 -0.32
N ARG A 116 1.75 -3.28 0.89
CA ARG A 116 2.21 -1.92 1.17
C ARG A 116 3.73 -1.89 1.24
N THR A 117 4.34 -0.85 0.70
CA THR A 117 5.79 -0.67 0.81
C THR A 117 6.23 0.78 0.69
N ALA A 118 7.29 1.15 1.42
CA ALA A 118 7.83 2.51 1.38
C ALA A 118 8.93 2.66 0.30
N CYS A 119 8.81 3.66 -0.57
CA CYS A 119 9.78 3.95 -1.63
C CYS A 119 10.39 5.36 -1.49
N GLY A 120 11.27 5.71 -2.43
CA GLY A 120 11.66 7.10 -2.72
C GLY A 120 12.94 7.59 -2.06
N ALA A 121 13.74 8.39 -2.77
CA ALA A 121 15.00 8.95 -2.28
C ALA A 121 14.81 10.35 -1.66
N GLY A 122 15.87 10.89 -1.03
CA GLY A 122 15.89 12.29 -0.57
C GLY A 122 16.44 12.54 0.85
N GLY A 123 16.71 11.49 1.63
CA GLY A 123 17.14 11.62 3.04
C GLY A 123 18.41 10.87 3.38
N SER A 124 19.32 10.67 2.42
CA SER A 124 20.62 10.01 2.64
C SER A 124 20.54 8.61 3.28
N ALA A 125 19.51 7.84 2.96
CA ALA A 125 19.22 6.53 3.54
C ALA A 125 20.03 5.36 2.91
N ALA A 126 21.16 5.66 2.27
CA ALA A 126 22.01 4.69 1.56
C ALA A 126 21.30 3.93 0.41
N ALA A 127 21.98 2.89 -0.10
CA ALA A 127 21.67 2.23 -1.37
C ALA A 127 20.44 1.31 -1.36
N GLN A 128 19.97 0.89 -0.17
CA GLN A 128 18.89 -0.10 -0.01
C GLN A 128 17.69 0.45 0.77
N HIS A 129 17.51 1.78 0.85
CA HIS A 129 16.33 2.39 1.47
C HIS A 129 15.86 3.61 0.66
N SER A 130 16.07 3.62 -0.66
CA SER A 130 15.87 4.81 -1.48
C SER A 130 15.25 4.54 -2.85
N GLN A 131 15.12 3.28 -3.26
CA GLN A 131 14.70 2.95 -4.60
C GLN A 131 13.20 3.25 -4.85
N SER A 132 12.85 3.40 -6.12
CA SER A 132 11.48 3.47 -6.62
C SER A 132 11.39 2.42 -7.73
N LEU A 133 10.82 1.26 -7.40
CA LEU A 133 10.79 0.05 -8.23
C LEU A 133 9.38 -0.28 -8.73
N GLU A 134 8.44 0.67 -8.67
CA GLU A 134 7.06 0.49 -9.10
C GLU A 134 6.96 0.02 -10.56
N ALA A 135 7.90 0.45 -11.40
CA ALA A 135 8.01 0.02 -12.79
C ALA A 135 8.19 -1.50 -12.93
N TRP A 136 8.89 -2.17 -11.99
CA TRP A 136 9.03 -3.62 -12.03
C TRP A 136 7.65 -4.29 -11.99
N PHE A 137 6.79 -3.83 -11.07
CA PHE A 137 5.45 -4.38 -10.90
C PHE A 137 4.49 -3.98 -12.02
N MET A 138 4.66 -2.81 -12.62
CA MET A 138 3.89 -2.39 -13.80
C MET A 138 4.12 -3.32 -15.01
N HIS A 139 5.28 -3.98 -15.08
CA HIS A 139 5.59 -4.98 -16.10
C HIS A 139 5.12 -6.40 -15.77
N VAL A 140 4.33 -6.58 -14.71
CA VAL A 140 3.79 -7.89 -14.30
C VAL A 140 2.28 -7.93 -14.52
N PRO A 141 1.80 -8.61 -15.57
CA PRO A 141 0.36 -8.80 -15.77
C PRO A 141 -0.27 -9.56 -14.60
N GLY A 142 -1.38 -9.05 -14.10
CA GLY A 142 -2.12 -9.58 -12.96
C GLY A 142 -1.97 -8.77 -11.67
N LEU A 143 -1.03 -7.83 -11.63
CA LEU A 143 -0.90 -6.88 -10.52
C LEU A 143 -1.58 -5.55 -10.83
N LYS A 144 -2.08 -4.89 -9.79
CA LYS A 144 -2.40 -3.46 -9.80
C LYS A 144 -1.32 -2.71 -9.01
N VAL A 145 -0.90 -1.55 -9.48
CA VAL A 145 0.10 -0.71 -8.80
C VAL A 145 -0.53 0.64 -8.51
N VAL A 146 -0.47 1.07 -7.26
CA VAL A 146 -1.13 2.27 -6.74
C VAL A 146 -0.11 3.09 -5.96
N ALA A 147 -0.04 4.39 -6.22
CA ALA A 147 0.96 5.28 -5.64
C ALA A 147 0.33 6.65 -5.28
N PRO A 148 -0.24 6.81 -4.07
CA PRO A 148 -0.93 8.03 -3.67
C PRO A 148 0.04 9.20 -3.46
N SER A 149 -0.48 10.43 -3.52
CA SER A 149 0.29 11.65 -3.26
C SER A 149 -0.32 12.60 -2.24
N THR A 150 -1.57 12.39 -1.80
CA THR A 150 -2.28 13.26 -0.84
C THR A 150 -2.97 12.44 0.24
N ALA A 151 -3.36 13.06 1.36
CA ALA A 151 -4.08 12.38 2.43
C ALA A 151 -5.43 11.83 1.94
N TYR A 152 -6.16 12.62 1.14
CA TYR A 152 -7.42 12.20 0.51
C TYR A 152 -7.24 10.94 -0.34
N ASP A 153 -6.24 10.97 -1.22
CA ASP A 153 -5.96 9.88 -2.15
C ASP A 153 -5.46 8.64 -1.41
N ALA A 154 -4.55 8.81 -0.45
CA ALA A 154 -3.97 7.70 0.30
C ALA A 154 -5.03 6.88 1.05
N LYS A 155 -5.96 7.55 1.76
CA LYS A 155 -7.06 6.87 2.43
C LYS A 155 -7.99 6.19 1.43
N GLY A 156 -8.51 6.93 0.46
CA GLY A 156 -9.53 6.39 -0.45
C GLY A 156 -9.01 5.32 -1.41
N LEU A 157 -7.76 5.43 -1.87
CA LEU A 157 -7.10 4.42 -2.71
C LEU A 157 -6.73 3.18 -1.91
N LEU A 158 -6.30 3.30 -0.65
CA LEU A 158 -6.04 2.13 0.18
C LEU A 158 -7.33 1.36 0.48
N VAL A 159 -8.41 2.05 0.84
CA VAL A 159 -9.74 1.42 1.01
C VAL A 159 -10.15 0.68 -0.27
N SER A 160 -9.95 1.30 -1.44
CA SER A 160 -10.28 0.66 -2.72
C SER A 160 -9.37 -0.53 -3.04
N SER A 161 -8.10 -0.46 -2.64
CA SER A 161 -7.11 -1.54 -2.81
C SER A 161 -7.44 -2.74 -1.92
N ILE A 162 -7.77 -2.51 -0.65
CA ILE A 162 -8.17 -3.54 0.31
C ILE A 162 -9.44 -4.25 -0.16
N ARG A 163 -10.37 -3.54 -0.80
CA ARG A 163 -11.63 -4.08 -1.33
C ARG A 163 -11.51 -4.69 -2.72
N ASP A 164 -10.36 -4.59 -3.38
CA ASP A 164 -10.14 -5.21 -4.68
C ASP A 164 -9.85 -6.71 -4.53
N ASP A 165 -10.41 -7.53 -5.42
CA ASP A 165 -10.21 -8.98 -5.38
C ASP A 165 -8.97 -9.45 -6.17
N ASN A 166 -8.07 -8.51 -6.50
CA ASN A 166 -6.81 -8.74 -7.17
C ASN A 166 -5.65 -8.25 -6.31
N PRO A 167 -4.44 -8.78 -6.49
CA PRO A 167 -3.28 -8.34 -5.73
C PRO A 167 -2.92 -6.89 -6.12
N VAL A 168 -2.81 -6.03 -5.10
CA VAL A 168 -2.44 -4.63 -5.26
C VAL A 168 -1.10 -4.34 -4.59
N ILE A 169 -0.17 -3.75 -5.32
CA ILE A 169 1.05 -3.16 -4.78
C ILE A 169 0.77 -1.69 -4.48
N PHE A 170 0.81 -1.32 -3.20
CA PHE A 170 0.53 0.02 -2.71
C PHE A 170 1.84 0.70 -2.28
N VAL A 171 2.30 1.64 -3.10
CA VAL A 171 3.64 2.23 -3.00
C VAL A 171 3.55 3.60 -2.32
N GLU A 172 4.18 3.72 -1.17
CA GLU A 172 4.12 4.88 -0.30
C GLU A 172 5.46 5.63 -0.33
N HIS A 173 5.48 6.87 -0.83
CA HIS A 173 6.72 7.63 -0.84
C HIS A 173 7.02 8.19 0.56
N LYS A 174 8.09 7.71 1.22
CA LYS A 174 8.29 7.97 2.65
C LYS A 174 8.46 9.45 3.04
N PHE A 175 8.99 10.27 2.14
CA PHE A 175 9.21 11.71 2.41
C PHE A 175 7.94 12.58 2.31
N ILE A 176 6.79 12.01 1.95
CA ILE A 176 5.51 12.76 1.95
C ILE A 176 4.58 12.34 3.08
N TYR A 177 4.99 11.42 3.95
CA TYR A 177 4.13 10.92 5.03
C TYR A 177 3.58 12.02 5.94
N ASP A 178 4.38 13.07 6.21
CA ASP A 178 4.05 14.18 7.10
C ASP A 178 3.33 15.34 6.41
N ILE A 179 3.13 15.28 5.09
CA ILE A 179 2.34 16.29 4.39
C ILE A 179 0.88 16.17 4.84
N GLU A 180 0.32 17.29 5.32
CA GLU A 180 -1.08 17.38 5.68
C GLU A 180 -1.98 17.63 4.47
N GLY A 181 -3.16 17.00 4.48
CA GLY A 181 -4.22 17.25 3.53
C GLY A 181 -5.58 17.03 4.16
N GLU A 182 -6.62 17.51 3.49
CA GLU A 182 -8.00 17.26 3.91
C GLU A 182 -8.42 15.84 3.53
N ALA A 183 -9.03 15.13 4.47
CA ALA A 183 -9.70 13.86 4.21
C ALA A 183 -11.02 13.81 5.00
N PRO A 184 -12.12 13.28 4.40
CA PRO A 184 -13.32 12.91 5.13
C PRO A 184 -13.02 11.91 6.26
N GLU A 185 -13.76 11.98 7.37
CA GLU A 185 -13.62 11.02 8.47
C GLU A 185 -14.32 9.70 8.13
N GLU A 186 -15.48 9.79 7.47
CA GLU A 186 -16.23 8.67 6.93
C GLU A 186 -15.39 7.81 5.96
N LEU A 187 -15.79 6.55 5.80
CA LEU A 187 -15.22 5.67 4.79
C LEU A 187 -15.63 6.14 3.39
N TYR A 188 -14.65 6.26 2.50
CA TYR A 188 -14.87 6.52 1.08
C TYR A 188 -13.83 5.78 0.24
N THR A 189 -14.10 5.68 -1.04
CA THR A 189 -13.25 5.02 -2.03
C THR A 189 -12.83 6.01 -3.11
N VAL A 190 -11.58 5.94 -3.56
CA VAL A 190 -11.11 6.59 -4.78
C VAL A 190 -10.93 5.53 -5.86
N PRO A 191 -11.55 5.66 -7.05
CA PRO A 191 -11.47 4.64 -8.09
C PRO A 191 -10.03 4.34 -8.53
N LEU A 192 -9.65 3.07 -8.50
CA LEU A 192 -8.35 2.62 -9.03
C LEU A 192 -8.28 2.83 -10.55
N GLY A 193 -7.09 3.12 -11.07
CA GLY A 193 -6.85 3.31 -12.51
C GLY A 193 -7.38 4.64 -13.06
N LYS A 194 -7.78 5.58 -12.21
CA LYS A 194 -8.14 6.95 -12.61
C LYS A 194 -7.11 7.94 -12.10
N ALA A 195 -6.60 8.77 -13.01
CA ALA A 195 -5.77 9.92 -12.66
C ALA A 195 -6.63 11.08 -12.14
N ASP A 196 -5.99 12.03 -11.48
CA ASP A 196 -6.61 13.26 -10.98
C ASP A 196 -5.84 14.50 -11.51
N VAL A 197 -6.56 15.54 -11.91
CA VAL A 197 -5.97 16.78 -12.43
C VAL A 197 -5.79 17.75 -11.26
N LYS A 198 -4.55 17.90 -10.79
CA LYS A 198 -4.25 18.76 -9.63
C LYS A 198 -4.18 20.26 -9.97
N ARG A 199 -3.88 20.62 -11.22
CA ARG A 199 -3.83 22.00 -11.73
C ARG A 199 -4.18 22.00 -13.21
N GLU A 200 -5.21 22.76 -13.61
CA GLU A 200 -5.55 22.94 -15.03
C GLU A 200 -4.52 23.82 -15.75
N GLY A 201 -4.35 23.59 -17.06
CA GLY A 201 -3.44 24.36 -17.92
C GLY A 201 -3.58 23.98 -19.40
N SER A 202 -3.04 24.81 -20.29
CA SER A 202 -3.18 24.65 -21.76
C SER A 202 -1.88 24.46 -22.53
N ASP A 203 -0.73 24.82 -21.95
CA ASP A 203 0.53 24.91 -22.71
C ASP A 203 1.32 23.60 -22.69
N VAL A 204 1.37 22.93 -21.54
CA VAL A 204 2.10 21.68 -21.31
C VAL A 204 1.31 20.80 -20.35
N THR A 205 1.32 19.49 -20.58
CA THR A 205 0.83 18.50 -19.62
C THR A 205 1.99 17.95 -18.79
N VAL A 206 1.91 18.08 -17.46
CA VAL A 206 2.88 17.49 -16.53
C VAL A 206 2.26 16.28 -15.86
N ILE A 207 2.85 15.11 -16.07
CA ILE A 207 2.44 13.86 -15.43
C ILE A 207 3.40 13.58 -14.28
N ALA A 208 2.85 13.46 -13.07
CA ALA A 208 3.62 13.20 -11.86
C ALA A 208 2.87 12.25 -10.94
N THR A 209 3.63 11.52 -10.14
CA THR A 209 3.12 10.61 -9.09
C THR A 209 3.86 10.88 -7.79
N MET A 210 3.29 10.43 -6.66
CA MET A 210 3.94 10.46 -5.35
C MET A 210 4.51 11.86 -5.01
N ALA A 211 5.76 11.94 -4.55
CA ALA A 211 6.43 13.19 -4.20
C ALA A 211 6.58 14.16 -5.39
N MET A 212 6.62 13.67 -6.63
CA MET A 212 6.77 14.53 -7.79
C MET A 212 5.51 15.35 -8.07
N VAL A 213 4.34 14.95 -7.57
CA VAL A 213 3.12 15.78 -7.66
C VAL A 213 3.34 17.11 -6.95
N HIS A 214 3.91 17.08 -5.74
CA HIS A 214 4.19 18.29 -4.96
C HIS A 214 5.23 19.17 -5.65
N ARG A 215 6.31 18.56 -6.17
CA ARG A 215 7.33 19.28 -6.94
C ARG A 215 6.79 19.91 -8.22
N ALA A 216 5.91 19.21 -8.93
CA ALA A 216 5.29 19.71 -10.14
C ALA A 216 4.29 20.86 -9.87
N LEU A 217 3.65 20.87 -8.70
CA LEU A 217 2.75 21.95 -8.29
C LEU A 217 3.51 23.20 -7.82
N GLU A 218 4.68 23.02 -7.21
CA GLU A 218 5.60 24.11 -6.82
C GLU A 218 6.24 24.81 -8.04
N ALA A 219 6.41 24.09 -9.15
CA ALA A 219 6.99 24.59 -10.40
C ALA A 219 6.02 25.40 -11.27
#